data_AF-A0A961WKW2-F1
#
_entry.id   AF-A0A961WKW2-F1
#
_cell.length_a   1.000
_cell.length_b   1.000
_cell.length_c   1.000
_cell.angle_alpha   90.00
_cell.angle_beta   90.00
_cell.angle_gamma   90.00
#
_symmetry.space_group_name_H-M   'P 1'
#
loop_
_entity.id
_entity.type
_entity.pdbx_description
1 polymer ?
#
loop_
_entity_poly.entity_id
_entity_poly.type
_entity_poly.pdbx_seq_one_letter_code
_entity_poly.pdbx_strand_id
1 'polypeptide(L)'
;MIEPDDVALRHARNVLLNIFSSEFGSEPANDNRTEGFHIDEVSAGLLLSRGKHAIGIITRSGAGFVFINSGYAEPTFTCTTSDELLDHLTQTVATLLQPKS
;
A
#
# COMPACT_ATOMS: atom_id res chain seq x y z
N MET A 1 15.68 5.15 -20.43
CA MET A 1 16.09 4.17 -19.40
C MET A 1 15.07 4.30 -18.28
N ILE A 2 14.38 3.21 -17.94
CA ILE A 2 13.51 3.19 -16.75
C ILE A 2 14.44 2.83 -15.60
N GLU A 3 14.48 3.65 -14.56
CA GLU A 3 15.32 3.38 -13.40
C GLU A 3 14.86 2.08 -12.71
N PRO A 4 15.79 1.24 -12.21
CA PRO A 4 15.45 -0.01 -11.53
C PRO A 4 14.55 0.21 -10.29
N ASP A 5 14.58 1.42 -9.73
CA ASP A 5 13.69 1.91 -8.68
C ASP A 5 12.22 1.94 -9.10
N ASP A 6 11.95 2.45 -10.29
CA ASP A 6 10.62 2.61 -10.90
C ASP A 6 9.96 1.24 -11.17
N VAL A 7 10.76 0.25 -11.59
CA VAL A 7 10.27 -1.10 -11.93
C VAL A 7 9.70 -1.82 -10.70
N ALA A 8 10.39 -1.74 -9.56
CA ALA A 8 9.92 -2.47 -8.37
C ALA A 8 8.76 -1.76 -7.66
N LEU A 9 8.74 -0.43 -7.65
CA LEU A 9 7.57 0.32 -7.17
C LEU A 9 6.35 0.07 -8.08
N ARG A 10 6.54 0.03 -9.40
CA ARG A 10 5.47 -0.33 -10.35
C ARG A 10 4.99 -1.77 -10.14
N HIS A 11 5.90 -2.70 -9.83
CA HIS A 11 5.53 -4.07 -9.48
C HIS A 11 4.70 -4.11 -8.19
N ALA A 12 5.17 -3.46 -7.12
CA ALA A 12 4.43 -3.35 -5.85
C ALA A 12 3.04 -2.74 -6.06
N ARG A 13 2.93 -1.66 -6.84
CA ARG A 13 1.65 -1.05 -7.21
C ARG A 13 0.71 -2.05 -7.91
N ASN A 14 1.20 -2.77 -8.92
CA ASN A 14 0.38 -3.72 -9.67
C ASN A 14 -0.12 -4.88 -8.78
N VAL A 15 0.72 -5.39 -7.89
CA VAL A 15 0.30 -6.45 -6.97
C VAL A 15 -0.73 -5.93 -5.97
N LEU A 16 -0.53 -4.73 -5.42
CA LEU A 16 -1.51 -4.13 -4.51
C LEU A 16 -2.87 -3.89 -5.19
N LEU A 17 -2.87 -3.38 -6.43
CA LEU A 17 -4.09 -3.21 -7.23
C LEU A 17 -4.81 -4.55 -7.47
N ASN A 18 -4.06 -5.62 -7.72
CA ASN A 18 -4.63 -6.96 -7.87
C ASN A 18 -5.23 -7.49 -6.57
N ILE A 19 -4.61 -7.27 -5.41
CA ILE A 19 -5.17 -7.65 -4.11
C ILE A 19 -6.45 -6.87 -3.84
N PHE A 20 -6.43 -5.55 -4.05
CA PHE A 20 -7.64 -4.72 -3.91
C PHE A 20 -8.77 -5.16 -4.86
N SER A 21 -8.43 -5.72 -6.01
CA SER A 21 -9.41 -6.24 -6.98
C SER A 21 -9.85 -7.68 -6.68
N SER A 22 -8.99 -8.52 -6.09
CA SER A 22 -9.21 -9.96 -5.88
C SER A 22 -9.82 -10.28 -4.53
N GLU A 23 -9.37 -9.63 -3.46
CA GLU A 23 -10.00 -9.76 -2.13
C GLU A 23 -11.37 -9.06 -2.10
N PHE A 24 -11.66 -8.18 -3.08
CA PHE A 24 -12.79 -7.26 -2.99
C PHE A 24 -13.58 -6.96 -4.28
N GLY A 25 -13.41 -7.73 -5.37
CA GLY A 25 -14.29 -7.71 -6.55
C GLY A 25 -15.10 -9.02 -6.63
N SER A 26 -16.42 -9.08 -6.85
CA SER A 26 -17.24 -8.45 -7.89
C SER A 26 -18.73 -8.48 -7.51
N GLU A 27 -19.11 -7.98 -6.34
CA GLU A 27 -20.53 -7.74 -6.03
C GLU A 27 -20.85 -6.24 -6.16
N PRO A 28 -22.02 -5.85 -6.70
CA PRO A 28 -22.40 -4.46 -6.76
C PRO A 28 -22.43 -3.88 -5.34
N ALA A 29 -21.46 -3.00 -5.08
CA ALA A 29 -21.35 -2.04 -4.00
C ALA A 29 -22.53 -2.01 -3.01
N ASN A 30 -22.43 -2.82 -1.96
CA ASN A 30 -23.08 -2.48 -0.68
C ASN A 30 -22.21 -2.86 0.51
N ASP A 31 -20.91 -3.05 0.28
CA ASP A 31 -19.94 -3.37 1.32
C ASP A 31 -18.87 -2.26 1.35
N ASN A 32 -19.10 -1.26 2.20
CA ASN A 32 -18.23 -0.09 2.49
C ASN A 32 -16.79 -0.44 2.90
N ARG A 33 -16.39 -1.72 2.90
CA ARG A 33 -15.09 -2.18 3.37
C ARG A 33 -13.96 -1.72 2.43
N THR A 34 -14.15 -1.69 1.12
CA THR A 34 -13.10 -1.24 0.18
C THR A 34 -13.29 0.11 -0.47
N GLU A 35 -14.43 0.76 -0.24
CA GLU A 35 -14.63 2.10 -0.77
C GLU A 35 -13.50 3.02 -0.29
N GLY A 36 -12.73 3.48 -1.29
CA GLY A 36 -11.76 4.55 -1.15
C GLY A 36 -10.30 4.16 -1.03
N PHE A 37 -9.88 2.88 -1.05
CA PHE A 37 -8.43 2.61 -1.07
C PHE A 37 -7.82 3.01 -2.41
N HIS A 38 -6.82 3.89 -2.37
CA HIS A 38 -6.10 4.39 -3.54
C HIS A 38 -4.59 4.32 -3.32
N ILE A 39 -3.88 4.03 -4.40
CA ILE A 39 -2.42 4.09 -4.46
C ILE A 39 -2.04 5.10 -5.53
N ASP A 40 -1.39 6.17 -5.08
CA ASP A 40 -0.91 7.26 -5.93
C ASP A 40 0.61 7.28 -5.94
N GLU A 41 1.20 7.47 -7.11
CA GLU A 41 2.63 7.71 -7.23
C GLU A 41 2.91 9.18 -6.93
N VAL A 42 3.79 9.41 -5.95
CA VAL A 42 4.19 10.74 -5.49
C VAL A 42 5.71 10.83 -5.48
N SER A 43 6.26 12.04 -5.34
CA SER A 43 7.71 12.26 -5.35
C SER A 43 8.47 11.47 -4.27
N ALA A 44 7.80 11.08 -3.18
CA ALA A 44 8.36 10.30 -2.08
C ALA A 44 8.24 8.77 -2.25
N GLY A 45 7.50 8.28 -3.26
CA GLY A 45 7.22 6.85 -3.48
C GLY A 45 5.74 6.60 -3.81
N LEU A 46 5.15 5.56 -3.22
CA LEU A 46 3.74 5.22 -3.38
C LEU A 46 2.96 5.63 -2.13
N LEU A 47 2.01 6.55 -2.29
CA LEU A 47 1.08 6.94 -1.25
C LEU A 47 -0.08 5.95 -1.21
N LEU A 48 -0.27 5.29 -0.08
CA LEU A 48 -1.49 4.55 0.24
C LEU A 48 -2.48 5.47 0.94
N SER A 49 -3.70 5.55 0.45
CA SER A 49 -4.76 6.36 1.03
C SER A 49 -6.10 5.61 1.07
N ARG A 50 -7.01 6.05 1.96
CA ARG A 50 -8.41 5.63 1.99
C ARG A 50 -9.32 6.86 1.97
N GLY A 51 -10.09 7.04 0.90
CA GLY A 51 -10.90 8.23 0.67
C GLY A 51 -10.02 9.49 0.64
N LYS A 52 -10.22 10.40 1.59
CA LYS A 52 -9.40 11.62 1.75
C LYS A 52 -8.30 11.49 2.80
N HIS A 53 -8.08 10.30 3.36
CA HIS A 53 -7.13 10.06 4.43
C HIS A 53 -5.89 9.34 3.91
N ALA A 54 -4.72 9.95 4.10
CA ALA A 54 -3.45 9.26 3.89
C ALA A 54 -3.25 8.18 4.96
N ILE A 55 -2.97 6.96 4.52
CA ILE A 55 -2.60 5.83 5.38
C ILE A 55 -1.10 5.79 5.58
N GLY A 56 -0.32 6.01 4.54
CA GLY A 56 1.14 5.96 4.64
C GLY A 56 1.82 5.97 3.29
N ILE A 57 3.14 6.05 3.29
CA ILE A 57 3.95 6.04 2.08
C ILE A 57 4.85 4.82 2.08
N ILE A 58 4.87 4.12 0.94
CA ILE A 58 5.85 3.10 0.62
C ILE A 58 6.95 3.79 -0.18
N THR A 59 8.15 3.83 0.38
CA THR A 59 9.32 4.41 -0.27
C THR A 59 10.39 3.35 -0.46
N ARG A 60 11.29 3.58 -1.40
CA ARG A 60 12.44 2.70 -1.62
C ARG A 60 13.63 3.22 -0.83
N SER A 61 14.30 2.35 -0.10
CA SER A 61 15.51 2.68 0.64
C SER A 61 16.58 1.64 0.34
N GLY A 62 17.54 2.04 -0.49
CA GLY A 62 18.57 1.13 -1.01
C GLY A 62 17.95 -0.05 -1.77
N ALA A 63 18.27 -1.27 -1.35
CA ALA A 63 17.76 -2.49 -1.97
C ALA A 63 16.34 -2.87 -1.52
N GLY A 64 15.78 -2.22 -0.50
CA GLY A 64 14.52 -2.60 0.12
C GLY A 64 13.41 -1.54 0.02
N PHE A 65 12.26 -1.89 0.56
CA PHE A 65 11.08 -1.05 0.70
C PHE A 65 10.89 -0.64 2.16
N VAL A 66 10.34 0.55 2.35
CA VAL A 66 10.07 1.12 3.66
C VAL A 66 8.65 1.62 3.65
N PHE A 67 7.85 1.21 4.64
CA PHE A 67 6.52 1.77 4.84
C PHE A 67 6.53 2.71 6.04
N ILE A 68 6.03 3.91 5.84
CA ILE A 68 5.88 4.94 6.87
C ILE A 68 4.39 5.21 7.02
N ASN A 69 3.82 4.82 8.15
CA ASN A 69 2.42 5.09 8.47
C ASN A 69 2.21 6.61 8.65
N SER A 70 1.05 7.09 8.21
CA SER A 70 0.65 8.48 8.32
C SER A 70 0.65 8.93 9.78
N GLY A 71 1.30 10.05 10.05
CA GLY A 71 1.50 10.58 11.41
C GLY A 71 2.74 10.05 12.13
N TYR A 72 3.52 9.15 11.52
CA TYR A 72 4.80 8.68 12.06
C TYR A 72 5.96 9.30 11.28
N ALA A 73 7.03 9.65 11.99
CA ALA A 73 8.28 10.13 11.39
C ALA A 73 9.24 8.99 11.03
N GLU A 74 9.07 7.82 11.64
CA GLU A 74 9.94 6.66 11.47
C GLU A 74 9.25 5.55 10.66
N PRO A 75 10.04 4.69 9.98
CA PRO A 75 9.55 3.47 9.37
C PRO A 75 8.69 2.65 10.33
N THR A 76 7.48 2.30 9.91
CA THR A 76 6.65 1.33 10.60
C THR A 76 7.17 -0.08 10.38
N PHE A 77 7.63 -0.36 9.16
CA PHE A 77 8.36 -1.59 8.84
C PHE A 77 9.25 -1.39 7.62
N THR A 78 10.23 -2.27 7.48
CA THR A 78 11.16 -2.32 6.34
C THR A 78 11.17 -3.72 5.77
N CYS A 79 11.16 -3.83 4.45
CA CYS A 79 11.14 -5.09 3.72
C CYS A 79 12.28 -5.12 2.72
N THR A 80 12.88 -6.28 2.54
CA THR A 80 13.97 -6.46 1.56
C THR A 80 13.46 -6.99 0.24
N THR A 81 12.29 -7.64 0.26
CA THR A 81 11.63 -8.16 -0.93
C THR A 81 10.24 -7.54 -1.10
N SER A 82 9.71 -7.64 -2.32
CA SER A 82 8.33 -7.26 -2.60
C SER A 82 7.33 -8.17 -1.90
N ASP A 83 7.64 -9.46 -1.72
CA ASP A 83 6.74 -10.41 -1.05
C ASP A 83 6.56 -10.04 0.43
N GLU A 84 7.66 -9.74 1.14
CA GLU A 84 7.60 -9.25 2.52
C GLU A 84 6.78 -7.96 2.64
N LEU A 85 6.98 -7.03 1.70
CA LEU A 85 6.21 -5.79 1.64
C LEU A 85 4.71 -6.08 1.52
N LEU A 86 4.33 -7.06 0.70
CA LEU A 86 2.95 -7.42 0.45
C LEU A 86 2.29 -8.06 1.66
N ASP A 87 2.98 -8.96 2.36
CA ASP A 87 2.47 -9.57 3.60
C ASP A 87 2.21 -8.49 4.66
N HIS A 88 3.16 -7.57 4.86
CA HIS A 88 3.01 -6.49 5.83
C HIS A 88 1.92 -5.48 5.44
N LEU A 89 1.77 -5.15 4.15
CA LEU A 89 0.72 -4.26 3.69
C LEU A 89 -0.66 -4.88 3.80
N THR A 90 -0.79 -6.17 3.48
CA THR A 90 -2.06 -6.90 3.65
C THR A 90 -2.49 -6.89 5.11
N GLN A 91 -1.56 -7.17 6.03
CA GLN A 91 -1.83 -7.08 7.47
C GLN A 91 -2.19 -5.65 7.91
N THR A 92 -1.51 -4.64 7.36
CA THR A 92 -1.79 -3.22 7.67
C THR A 92 -3.18 -2.82 7.19
N VAL A 93 -3.53 -3.14 5.94
CA VAL A 93 -4.86 -2.89 5.36
C VAL A 93 -5.93 -3.66 6.13
N ALA A 94 -5.73 -4.95 6.39
CA ALA A 94 -6.66 -5.78 7.17
C ALA A 94 -6.91 -5.18 8.57
N THR A 95 -5.88 -4.63 9.21
CA THR A 95 -6.02 -3.95 10.51
C THR A 95 -6.82 -2.65 10.38
N LEU A 96 -6.62 -1.87 9.32
CA LEU A 96 -7.34 -0.62 9.06
C LEU A 96 -8.79 -0.83 8.62
N LEU A 97 -9.12 -2.03 8.16
CA LEU A 97 -10.48 -2.45 7.81
C LEU A 97 -11.30 -2.85 9.04
N GLN A 98 -10.67 -3.19 10.17
CA GLN A 98 -11.41 -3.54 11.37
C GLN A 98 -12.14 -2.31 11.92
N PRO A 99 -13.44 -2.41 12.25
CA PRO A 99 -14.16 -1.33 12.92
C PRO A 99 -13.46 -1.03 14.24
N LYS A 100 -13.13 0.25 14.48
CA LYS A 100 -12.69 0.69 15.81
C LYS A 100 -13.81 0.33 16.79
N SER A 101 -13.52 -0.60 17.70
CA SER A 101 -14.42 -0.98 18.81
C SER A 101 -14.68 0.20 19.74
#